data_AF-A0A7J6CCF6-F1
#
_entry.id   AF-A0A7J6CCF6-F1
#
_cell.length_a   1.000
_cell.length_b   1.000
_cell.length_c   1.000
_cell.angle_alpha   90.00
_cell.angle_beta   90.00
_cell.angle_gamma   90.00
#
_symmetry.space_group_name_H-M   'P 1'
#
loop_
_entity.id
_entity.type
_entity.pdbx_description
1 polymer ?
#
loop_
_entity_poly.entity_id
_entity_poly.type
_entity_poly.pdbx_seq_one_letter_code
_entity_poly.pdbx_strand_id
1 'polypeptide(L)'
;MKWRVVLFSLLVSLLIIQFGMCQKVEPDPKTKADKRPNGKSKSGKGSGKTPASKPKVKTTPQTPKEAQAFLTQVVKKGRFQKVGDTLTVQADDTLELRCKGNPVQWAVPAYLEEDDEGRLRTVQHERYGTLILANSTGADTGEFTCYPMYCEDKDCRKQYDKGVKVYIFFSDPQELFVPSADYYKAIQLRTNWPTVLPCQVTSPLAKVTLHREFPPMEVKVDGREISFDVQKGFTIHRPKQNHAGSLYCVASLGNLRQSSTKYMLIYVNYPAAPPSPAIQASSDTVAVGQNLQVTCTVIGEQDVVVDFTWEYPGQKIGRPLYSQDSVQTVQVDGQNRQRTQTILLVDELREVDQGTYICTAENLEGSRSASTSVKVQSARTNTKPKKP
;
A
#
# COMPACT_ATOMS: atom_id res chain seq x y z
N MET A 1 -39.23 18.57 -18.75
CA MET A 1 -38.09 17.83 -18.14
C MET A 1 -38.19 16.29 -18.25
N LYS A 2 -39.38 15.68 -18.40
CA LYS A 2 -39.53 14.21 -18.44
C LYS A 2 -39.18 13.53 -19.78
N TRP A 3 -39.14 14.26 -20.90
CA TRP A 3 -38.89 13.66 -22.23
C TRP A 3 -37.40 13.40 -22.54
N ARG A 4 -36.49 14.23 -21.99
CA ARG A 4 -35.05 14.08 -22.19
C ARG A 4 -34.45 12.85 -21.50
N VAL A 5 -35.06 12.38 -20.41
CA VAL A 5 -34.63 11.19 -19.66
C VAL A 5 -35.00 9.90 -20.40
N VAL A 6 -36.15 9.87 -21.08
CA VAL A 6 -36.60 8.70 -21.85
C VAL A 6 -35.73 8.47 -23.09
N LEU A 7 -35.32 9.54 -23.77
CA LEU A 7 -34.40 9.47 -24.92
C LEU A 7 -33.00 8.98 -24.54
N PHE A 8 -32.48 9.38 -23.36
CA PHE A 8 -31.19 8.89 -22.88
C PHE A 8 -31.23 7.41 -22.48
N SER A 9 -32.37 6.95 -21.95
CA SER A 9 -32.59 5.54 -21.56
C SER A 9 -32.66 4.60 -22.78
N LEU A 10 -33.26 5.07 -23.88
CA LEU A 10 -33.35 4.33 -25.14
C LEU A 10 -31.99 4.22 -25.87
N LEU A 11 -31.15 5.25 -25.79
CA LEU A 11 -29.79 5.23 -26.36
C LEU A 11 -28.85 4.27 -25.62
N VAL A 12 -28.97 4.18 -24.29
CA VAL A 12 -28.16 3.25 -23.49
C VAL A 12 -28.58 1.78 -23.70
N SER A 13 -29.87 1.52 -23.96
CA SER A 13 -30.37 0.16 -24.21
C SER A 13 -30.03 -0.35 -25.63
N LEU A 14 -29.86 0.54 -26.62
CA LEU A 14 -29.37 0.17 -27.96
C LEU A 14 -27.86 -0.18 -27.99
N LEU A 15 -27.05 0.43 -27.11
CA LEU A 15 -25.61 0.13 -27.00
C LEU A 15 -25.33 -1.25 -26.38
N ILE A 16 -26.21 -1.74 -25.50
CA ILE A 16 -26.06 -3.07 -24.86
C ILE A 16 -26.36 -4.21 -25.84
N ILE A 17 -27.21 -3.98 -26.86
CA ILE A 17 -27.58 -5.00 -27.84
C ILE A 17 -26.44 -5.26 -28.85
N GLN A 18 -25.54 -4.30 -29.10
CA GLN A 18 -24.39 -4.52 -30.00
C GLN A 18 -23.25 -5.36 -29.39
N PHE A 19 -23.11 -5.41 -28.06
CA PHE A 19 -22.09 -6.24 -27.40
C PHE A 19 -22.53 -7.69 -27.11
N GLY A 20 -23.79 -8.04 -27.39
CA GLY A 20 -24.40 -9.33 -27.00
C GLY A 20 -24.32 -10.47 -28.03
N MET A 21 -23.70 -10.30 -29.19
CA MET A 21 -23.68 -11.34 -30.23
C MET A 21 -22.27 -11.74 -30.67
N CYS A 22 -21.62 -12.60 -29.88
CA CYS A 22 -20.62 -13.53 -30.41
C CYS A 22 -20.43 -14.76 -29.51
N GLN A 23 -21.46 -15.61 -29.42
CA GLN A 23 -21.30 -17.01 -28.98
C GLN A 23 -22.11 -17.93 -29.90
N LYS A 24 -21.39 -18.73 -30.69
CA LYS A 24 -21.81 -19.98 -31.34
C LYS A 24 -20.51 -20.76 -31.62
N VAL A 25 -20.39 -22.08 -31.58
CA VAL A 25 -21.29 -23.23 -31.35
C VAL A 25 -20.36 -24.46 -31.18
N GLU A 26 -20.78 -25.41 -30.35
CA GLU A 26 -20.20 -26.76 -30.13
C GLU A 26 -20.26 -27.65 -31.40
N PRO A 27 -19.56 -28.81 -31.51
CA PRO A 27 -20.15 -30.04 -30.95
C PRO A 27 -19.14 -31.13 -30.46
N ASP A 28 -19.58 -31.87 -29.44
CA ASP A 28 -19.11 -33.21 -29.06
C ASP A 28 -19.83 -34.29 -29.92
N PRO A 29 -19.32 -35.53 -30.08
CA PRO A 29 -19.79 -36.58 -29.15
C PRO A 29 -18.79 -37.74 -28.83
N LYS A 30 -18.76 -38.14 -27.54
CA LYS A 30 -18.88 -39.50 -26.94
C LYS A 30 -18.32 -40.70 -27.75
N THR A 31 -17.56 -41.68 -27.21
CA THR A 31 -17.87 -42.54 -26.05
C THR A 31 -16.76 -43.63 -25.84
N LYS A 32 -16.68 -44.14 -24.59
CA LYS A 32 -16.30 -45.50 -24.12
C LYS A 32 -14.84 -45.87 -23.76
N ALA A 33 -14.71 -46.22 -22.48
CA ALA A 33 -13.72 -47.11 -21.87
C ALA A 33 -13.86 -48.57 -22.36
N ASP A 34 -12.77 -49.35 -22.41
CA ASP A 34 -12.42 -50.39 -21.40
C ASP A 34 -11.32 -51.39 -21.90
N LYS A 35 -10.51 -51.87 -20.93
CA LYS A 35 -9.85 -53.20 -20.81
C LYS A 35 -8.63 -53.64 -21.69
N ARG A 36 -7.50 -53.79 -20.94
CA ARG A 36 -6.36 -54.75 -20.99
C ARG A 36 -6.76 -56.24 -21.24
N PRO A 37 -5.82 -57.24 -21.19
CA PRO A 37 -4.44 -57.39 -21.71
C PRO A 37 -4.17 -58.82 -22.30
N ASN A 38 -2.98 -59.05 -22.88
CA ASN A 38 -2.16 -60.30 -22.84
C ASN A 38 -1.16 -60.25 -24.01
N GLY A 39 0.12 -60.55 -23.88
CA GLY A 39 0.77 -61.54 -23.04
C GLY A 39 1.25 -62.69 -23.95
N LYS A 40 2.57 -62.84 -24.13
CA LYS A 40 3.23 -64.16 -24.29
C LYS A 40 4.76 -64.05 -24.32
N SER A 41 5.33 -64.88 -23.48
CA SER A 41 6.75 -65.14 -23.22
C SER A 41 7.25 -66.40 -23.96
N LYS A 42 8.58 -66.63 -23.81
CA LYS A 42 9.41 -67.85 -24.06
C LYS A 42 10.14 -67.78 -25.41
N SER A 43 11.41 -68.17 -25.53
CA SER A 43 12.25 -69.10 -24.74
C SER A 43 13.73 -68.86 -25.09
N GLY A 44 14.67 -69.36 -24.28
CA GLY A 44 15.99 -69.78 -24.81
C GLY A 44 17.21 -69.46 -23.95
N LYS A 45 17.71 -70.47 -23.24
CA LYS A 45 18.88 -70.51 -22.37
C LYS A 45 20.17 -70.73 -23.20
N GLY A 46 21.31 -70.15 -22.80
CA GLY A 46 22.64 -70.53 -23.31
C GLY A 46 23.78 -69.75 -22.66
N SER A 47 24.62 -70.44 -21.88
CA SER A 47 25.65 -69.93 -20.97
C SER A 47 26.95 -69.46 -21.62
N GLY A 48 27.69 -68.56 -20.95
CA GLY A 48 29.14 -68.70 -20.86
C GLY A 48 29.98 -67.42 -20.78
N LYS A 49 30.65 -67.27 -19.63
CA LYS A 49 31.93 -66.55 -19.38
C LYS A 49 31.89 -65.03 -19.08
N THR A 50 32.10 -64.74 -17.79
CA THR A 50 32.69 -63.50 -17.25
C THR A 50 34.16 -63.33 -17.67
N PRO A 51 34.65 -62.07 -17.73
CA PRO A 51 35.49 -61.60 -16.63
C PRO A 51 35.09 -60.21 -16.10
N ALA A 52 35.39 -60.00 -14.82
CA ALA A 52 35.08 -58.81 -14.04
C ALA A 52 35.91 -57.57 -14.45
N SER A 53 35.27 -56.39 -14.45
CA SER A 53 35.95 -55.10 -14.47
C SER A 53 35.04 -53.96 -13.98
N LYS A 54 35.31 -53.51 -12.75
CA LYS A 54 35.16 -52.18 -12.13
C LYS A 54 33.75 -51.56 -11.90
N PRO A 55 33.52 -50.89 -10.75
CA PRO A 55 32.22 -50.30 -10.42
C PRO A 55 31.93 -49.04 -11.26
N LYS A 56 30.80 -49.04 -11.96
CA LYS A 56 30.20 -47.82 -12.53
C LYS A 56 29.67 -46.96 -11.39
N VAL A 57 30.26 -45.78 -11.21
CA VAL A 57 29.65 -44.67 -10.47
C VAL A 57 28.31 -44.36 -11.14
N LYS A 58 27.21 -44.58 -10.41
CA LYS A 58 25.89 -44.10 -10.79
C LYS A 58 25.92 -42.58 -10.68
N THR A 59 26.06 -41.89 -11.80
CA THR A 59 25.74 -40.47 -11.89
C THR A 59 24.23 -40.36 -11.71
N THR A 60 23.81 -39.90 -10.54
CA THR A 60 22.45 -39.43 -10.27
C THR A 60 22.09 -38.38 -11.34
N PRO A 61 20.89 -38.38 -11.92
CA PRO A 61 20.44 -37.27 -12.75
C PRO A 61 20.40 -36.03 -11.86
N GLN A 62 21.36 -35.13 -12.03
CA GLN A 62 21.25 -33.80 -11.47
C GLN A 62 20.06 -33.14 -12.18
N THR A 63 19.07 -32.76 -11.39
CA THR A 63 18.02 -31.81 -11.76
C THR A 63 18.68 -30.64 -12.50
N PRO A 64 18.16 -30.19 -13.66
CA PRO A 64 18.71 -29.01 -14.31
C PRO A 64 18.70 -27.87 -13.29
N LYS A 65 19.88 -27.34 -12.94
CA LYS A 65 19.94 -26.09 -12.19
C LYS A 65 19.17 -25.08 -13.01
N GLU A 66 18.00 -24.67 -12.51
CA GLU A 66 17.16 -23.65 -13.10
C GLU A 66 18.07 -22.46 -13.44
N ALA A 67 18.19 -22.15 -14.73
CA ALA A 67 19.13 -21.11 -15.16
C ALA A 67 18.64 -19.78 -14.59
N GLN A 68 19.34 -19.26 -13.58
CA GLN A 68 18.98 -18.01 -12.92
C GLN A 68 18.83 -16.91 -13.98
N ALA A 69 17.71 -16.19 -13.95
CA ALA A 69 17.48 -15.06 -14.82
C ALA A 69 18.57 -14.00 -14.56
N PHE A 70 19.06 -13.37 -15.61
CA PHE A 70 19.99 -12.24 -15.51
C PHE A 70 19.72 -11.25 -16.63
N LEU A 71 20.09 -10.00 -16.38
CA LEU A 71 19.93 -8.89 -17.31
C LEU A 71 21.23 -8.61 -18.07
N THR A 72 21.10 -8.35 -19.36
CA THR A 72 22.19 -7.85 -20.20
C THR A 72 21.75 -6.61 -20.96
N GLN A 73 22.57 -5.58 -20.96
CA GLN A 73 22.40 -4.41 -21.82
C GLN A 73 23.01 -4.71 -23.19
N VAL A 74 22.30 -4.32 -24.25
CA VAL A 74 22.83 -4.33 -25.61
C VAL A 74 23.45 -2.97 -25.88
N VAL A 75 24.77 -2.95 -26.12
CA VAL A 75 25.52 -1.73 -26.37
C VAL A 75 25.86 -1.57 -27.85
N LYS A 76 26.30 -0.36 -28.24
CA LYS A 76 26.70 -0.03 -29.63
C LYS A 76 27.61 -1.13 -30.20
N LYS A 77 27.33 -1.53 -31.46
CA LYS A 77 27.93 -2.69 -32.18
C LYS A 77 27.43 -4.08 -31.76
N GLY A 78 26.26 -4.18 -31.10
CA GLY A 78 25.61 -5.47 -30.79
C GLY A 78 26.34 -6.30 -29.73
N ARG A 79 27.18 -5.66 -28.92
CA ARG A 79 27.87 -6.32 -27.79
C ARG A 79 26.92 -6.38 -26.59
N PHE A 80 27.13 -7.39 -25.75
CA PHE A 80 26.31 -7.61 -24.55
C PHE A 80 27.14 -7.33 -23.31
N GLN A 81 26.59 -6.52 -22.40
CA GLN A 81 27.19 -6.27 -21.09
C GLN A 81 26.26 -6.80 -20.01
N LYS A 82 26.80 -7.57 -19.06
CA LYS A 82 26.03 -8.00 -17.88
C LYS A 82 25.72 -6.78 -17.02
N VAL A 83 24.46 -6.63 -16.64
CA VAL A 83 23.99 -5.52 -15.81
C VAL A 83 24.11 -5.89 -14.33
N GLY A 84 24.64 -4.97 -13.52
CA GLY A 84 24.69 -5.10 -12.06
C GLY A 84 23.41 -4.58 -11.41
N ASP A 85 23.51 -4.12 -10.16
CA ASP A 85 22.37 -3.55 -9.44
C ASP A 85 21.99 -2.16 -9.97
N THR A 86 22.96 -1.45 -10.55
CA THR A 86 22.79 -0.12 -11.15
C THR A 86 23.36 -0.06 -12.57
N LEU A 87 22.75 0.77 -13.41
CA LEU A 87 23.24 1.10 -14.75
C LEU A 87 23.16 2.61 -14.97
N THR A 88 24.09 3.18 -15.74
CA THR A 88 24.03 4.58 -16.17
C THR A 88 23.98 4.65 -17.69
N VAL A 89 23.01 5.39 -18.20
CA VAL A 89 22.76 5.65 -19.63
C VAL A 89 22.73 7.17 -19.80
N GLN A 90 23.21 7.70 -20.91
CA GLN A 90 23.05 9.14 -21.19
C GLN A 90 21.61 9.42 -21.64
N ALA A 91 21.06 10.58 -21.29
CA ALA A 91 19.84 11.05 -21.93
C ALA A 91 20.02 11.11 -23.47
N ASP A 92 18.92 10.99 -24.20
CA ASP A 92 18.80 10.85 -25.65
C ASP A 92 19.35 9.56 -26.26
N ASP A 93 20.09 8.73 -25.51
CA ASP A 93 20.47 7.39 -25.99
C ASP A 93 19.26 6.42 -25.94
N THR A 94 19.35 5.34 -26.71
CA THR A 94 18.38 4.23 -26.66
C THR A 94 18.87 3.15 -25.69
N LEU A 95 18.03 2.77 -24.74
CA LEU A 95 18.27 1.62 -23.86
C LEU A 95 17.70 0.35 -24.50
N GLU A 96 18.52 -0.69 -24.65
CA GLU A 96 18.06 -2.05 -24.96
C GLU A 96 18.53 -3.02 -23.87
N LEU A 97 17.58 -3.64 -23.17
CA LEU A 97 17.81 -4.68 -22.17
C LEU A 97 17.30 -6.02 -22.67
N ARG A 98 18.03 -7.08 -22.34
CA ARG A 98 17.61 -8.46 -22.54
C ARG A 98 17.57 -9.20 -21.22
N CYS A 99 16.46 -9.87 -20.97
CA CYS A 99 16.25 -10.71 -19.82
C CYS A 99 16.07 -12.15 -20.26
N LYS A 100 16.93 -13.05 -19.78
CA LYS A 100 16.84 -14.47 -20.09
C LYS A 100 15.60 -15.08 -19.43
N GLY A 101 14.76 -15.74 -20.22
CA GLY A 101 13.54 -16.40 -19.79
C GLY A 101 12.52 -16.52 -20.93
N ASN A 102 11.57 -17.44 -20.78
CA ASN A 102 10.48 -17.61 -21.73
C ASN A 102 9.22 -18.17 -21.03
N PRO A 103 8.13 -17.39 -20.91
CA PRO A 103 8.03 -15.96 -21.16
C PRO A 103 8.60 -15.12 -19.99
N VAL A 104 8.83 -13.83 -20.23
CA VAL A 104 9.14 -12.85 -19.18
C VAL A 104 8.23 -11.64 -19.30
N GLN A 105 8.05 -10.93 -18.19
CA GLN A 105 7.30 -9.68 -18.17
C GLN A 105 8.13 -8.57 -17.50
N TRP A 106 8.09 -7.39 -18.08
CA TRP A 106 8.79 -6.21 -17.54
C TRP A 106 7.87 -5.40 -16.62
N ALA A 107 8.47 -4.75 -15.63
CA ALA A 107 7.93 -3.62 -14.90
C ALA A 107 8.91 -2.45 -15.04
N VAL A 108 8.36 -1.26 -15.25
CA VAL A 108 9.10 -0.02 -15.52
C VAL A 108 8.63 1.08 -14.55
N PRO A 109 9.30 2.25 -14.50
CA PRO A 109 8.78 3.38 -13.73
C PRO A 109 7.32 3.71 -14.10
N ALA A 110 6.49 4.04 -13.10
CA ALA A 110 5.03 4.21 -13.27
C ALA A 110 4.65 5.20 -14.39
N TYR A 111 5.40 6.29 -14.55
CA TYR A 111 5.18 7.26 -15.63
C TYR A 111 5.23 6.60 -17.03
N LEU A 112 6.17 5.67 -17.26
CA LEU A 112 6.27 4.92 -18.51
C LEU A 112 5.19 3.85 -18.67
N GLU A 113 4.55 3.41 -17.58
CA GLU A 113 3.37 2.52 -17.67
C GLU A 113 2.09 3.29 -18.02
N GLU A 114 2.01 4.56 -17.62
CA GLU A 114 0.88 5.45 -17.90
C GLU A 114 0.92 6.06 -19.30
N ASP A 115 2.08 6.58 -19.72
CA ASP A 115 2.31 7.13 -21.06
C ASP A 115 3.79 7.03 -21.47
N ASP A 116 4.08 6.20 -22.47
CA ASP A 116 5.42 6.03 -23.02
C ASP A 116 5.65 6.80 -24.34
N GLU A 117 4.63 7.48 -24.88
CA GLU A 117 4.66 8.17 -26.17
C GLU A 117 5.10 7.26 -27.36
N GLY A 118 4.94 5.94 -27.24
CA GLY A 118 5.39 4.97 -28.23
C GLY A 118 6.90 4.71 -28.23
N ARG A 119 7.64 5.21 -27.23
CA ARG A 119 9.09 5.02 -27.08
C ARG A 119 9.46 3.69 -26.45
N LEU A 120 8.54 3.08 -25.69
CA LEU A 120 8.77 1.83 -24.98
C LEU A 120 8.26 0.64 -25.80
N ARG A 121 9.12 -0.35 -26.00
CA ARG A 121 8.76 -1.58 -26.70
C ARG A 121 9.32 -2.80 -26.00
N THR A 122 8.43 -3.74 -25.68
CA THR A 122 8.80 -5.06 -25.16
C THR A 122 8.57 -6.15 -26.20
N VAL A 123 9.55 -7.03 -26.41
CA VAL A 123 9.49 -8.12 -27.40
C VAL A 123 9.88 -9.44 -26.73
N GLN A 124 9.00 -10.45 -26.81
CA GLN A 124 9.32 -11.80 -26.35
C GLN A 124 9.97 -12.61 -27.48
N HIS A 125 11.11 -13.23 -27.20
CA HIS A 125 11.78 -14.21 -28.07
C HIS A 125 11.77 -15.61 -27.41
N GLU A 126 12.20 -16.65 -28.13
CA GLU A 126 12.16 -18.04 -27.63
C GLU A 126 12.93 -18.29 -26.32
N ARG A 127 13.94 -17.48 -26.00
CA ARG A 127 14.83 -17.69 -24.84
C ARG A 127 15.04 -16.46 -23.96
N TYR A 128 14.52 -15.31 -24.37
CA TYR A 128 14.69 -14.05 -23.66
C TYR A 128 13.60 -13.06 -24.06
N GLY A 129 13.27 -12.14 -23.17
CA GLY A 129 12.51 -10.94 -23.50
C GLY A 129 13.45 -9.75 -23.68
N THR A 130 13.09 -8.84 -24.56
CA THR A 130 13.81 -7.59 -24.83
C THR A 130 12.93 -6.41 -24.41
N LEU A 131 13.52 -5.40 -23.78
CA LEU A 131 12.91 -4.09 -23.54
C LEU A 131 13.76 -3.05 -24.26
N ILE A 132 13.12 -2.21 -25.07
CA ILE A 132 13.73 -1.12 -25.82
C ILE A 132 13.04 0.17 -25.39
N LEU A 133 13.82 1.16 -24.96
CA LEU A 133 13.34 2.50 -24.66
C LEU A 133 14.15 3.49 -25.51
N ALA A 134 13.51 4.06 -26.53
CA ALA A 134 14.09 5.07 -27.40
C ALA A 134 13.95 6.48 -26.80
N ASN A 135 14.79 7.42 -27.24
CA ASN A 135 14.77 8.83 -26.82
C ASN A 135 14.61 8.95 -25.29
N SER A 136 15.54 8.35 -24.55
CA SER A 136 15.44 8.32 -23.10
C SER A 136 15.72 9.69 -22.49
N THR A 137 15.07 10.01 -21.37
CA THR A 137 15.20 11.30 -20.69
C THR A 137 15.55 11.11 -19.22
N GLY A 138 15.94 12.18 -18.51
CA GLY A 138 16.15 12.13 -17.07
C GLY A 138 14.94 11.59 -16.28
N ALA A 139 13.72 11.81 -16.79
CA ALA A 139 12.47 11.32 -16.22
C ALA A 139 12.32 9.79 -16.25
N ASP A 140 13.03 9.11 -17.14
CA ASP A 140 13.01 7.65 -17.25
C ASP A 140 13.87 6.96 -16.17
N THR A 141 14.58 7.73 -15.33
CA THR A 141 15.39 7.22 -14.21
C THR A 141 14.53 6.48 -13.19
N GLY A 142 14.89 5.24 -12.88
CA GLY A 142 14.15 4.44 -11.91
C GLY A 142 14.46 2.94 -11.96
N GLU A 143 13.61 2.15 -11.31
CA GLU A 143 13.76 0.70 -11.23
C GLU A 143 13.10 0.01 -12.43
N PHE A 144 13.86 -0.82 -13.13
CA PHE A 144 13.40 -1.70 -14.20
C PHE A 144 13.52 -3.13 -13.72
N THR A 145 12.41 -3.88 -13.75
CA THR A 145 12.38 -5.26 -13.27
C THR A 145 11.91 -6.20 -14.36
N CYS A 146 12.63 -7.30 -14.55
CA CYS A 146 12.19 -8.44 -15.34
C CYS A 146 11.70 -9.55 -14.42
N TYR A 147 10.45 -9.97 -14.60
CA TYR A 147 9.85 -11.09 -13.92
C TYR A 147 9.79 -12.31 -14.84
N PRO A 148 10.35 -13.46 -14.43
CA PRO A 148 10.01 -14.73 -15.02
C PRO A 148 8.51 -14.99 -14.88
N MET A 149 7.90 -15.50 -15.94
CA MET A 149 6.48 -15.87 -15.93
C MET A 149 6.36 -17.38 -15.76
N TYR A 150 5.46 -17.78 -14.88
CA TYR A 150 5.01 -19.16 -14.76
C TYR A 150 3.64 -19.28 -15.44
N CYS A 151 3.56 -20.08 -16.50
CA CYS A 151 2.34 -20.27 -17.27
C CYS A 151 1.84 -21.72 -17.15
N GLU A 152 0.60 -21.88 -16.69
CA GLU A 152 -0.18 -23.12 -16.79
C GLU A 152 -1.29 -22.87 -17.82
N ASP A 153 -1.23 -23.59 -18.95
CA ASP A 153 -2.10 -23.38 -20.11
C ASP A 153 -2.15 -21.93 -20.61
N LYS A 154 -3.20 -21.18 -20.25
CA LYS A 154 -3.41 -19.76 -20.61
C LYS A 154 -3.20 -18.80 -19.44
N ASP A 155 -3.09 -19.32 -18.22
CA ASP A 155 -2.88 -18.50 -17.04
C ASP A 155 -1.38 -18.31 -16.80
N CYS A 156 -0.93 -17.07 -16.86
CA CYS A 156 0.47 -16.70 -16.70
C CYS A 156 0.61 -15.74 -15.54
N ARG A 157 1.43 -16.09 -14.55
CA ARG A 157 1.70 -15.27 -13.36
C ARG A 157 3.16 -14.90 -13.21
N LYS A 158 3.42 -13.67 -12.74
CA LYS A 158 4.76 -13.19 -12.39
C LYS A 158 5.29 -13.97 -11.19
N GLN A 159 6.53 -14.44 -11.28
CA GLN A 159 7.28 -14.96 -10.13
C GLN A 159 8.05 -13.80 -9.49
N TYR A 160 7.39 -13.08 -8.57
CA TYR A 160 7.96 -11.87 -7.94
C TYR A 160 9.26 -12.13 -7.18
N ASP A 161 9.38 -13.31 -6.56
CA ASP A 161 10.57 -13.77 -5.82
C ASP A 161 11.78 -14.04 -6.73
N LYS A 162 11.54 -14.32 -8.02
CA LYS A 162 12.58 -14.57 -9.03
C LYS A 162 12.84 -13.35 -9.94
N GLY A 163 12.22 -12.20 -9.63
CA GLY A 163 12.42 -10.97 -10.38
C GLY A 163 13.87 -10.49 -10.34
N VAL A 164 14.39 -10.07 -11.49
CA VAL A 164 15.71 -9.45 -11.62
C VAL A 164 15.52 -7.98 -11.90
N LYS A 165 16.06 -7.14 -11.03
CA LYS A 165 15.87 -5.70 -11.08
C LYS A 165 17.19 -4.96 -11.27
N VAL A 166 17.12 -3.81 -11.91
CA VAL A 166 18.21 -2.85 -12.05
C VAL A 166 17.66 -1.45 -11.85
N TYR A 167 18.39 -0.61 -11.11
CA TYR A 167 18.12 0.81 -11.06
C TYR A 167 18.93 1.53 -12.15
N ILE A 168 18.26 2.23 -13.06
CA ILE A 168 18.90 2.88 -14.21
C ILE A 168 18.87 4.38 -14.02
N PHE A 169 20.06 4.99 -14.04
CA PHE A 169 20.27 6.42 -14.07
C PHE A 169 20.37 6.89 -15.52
N PHE A 170 19.40 7.70 -15.97
CA PHE A 170 19.48 8.38 -17.26
C PHE A 170 20.10 9.75 -17.05
N SER A 171 21.43 9.82 -17.07
CA SER A 171 22.18 11.03 -16.77
C SER A 171 21.93 12.10 -17.82
N ASP A 172 21.27 13.17 -17.37
CA ASP A 172 20.97 14.35 -18.16
C ASP A 172 21.95 15.48 -17.77
N PRO A 173 22.67 16.09 -18.74
CA PRO A 173 23.62 17.16 -18.46
C PRO A 173 22.98 18.49 -18.06
N GLN A 174 21.67 18.67 -18.29
CA GLN A 174 20.90 19.87 -17.97
C GLN A 174 20.00 19.68 -16.74
N GLU A 175 19.63 18.44 -16.40
CA GLU A 175 18.74 18.13 -15.28
C GLU A 175 19.35 17.12 -14.31
N LEU A 176 19.63 17.55 -13.07
CA LEU A 176 20.19 16.70 -12.02
C LEU A 176 19.14 15.88 -11.27
N PHE A 177 17.89 16.34 -11.23
CA PHE A 177 16.79 15.66 -10.54
C PHE A 177 15.85 15.04 -11.55
N VAL A 178 15.28 13.89 -11.20
CA VAL A 178 14.14 13.32 -11.92
C VAL A 178 12.98 14.33 -11.85
N PRO A 179 12.43 14.79 -12.98
CA PRO A 179 11.38 15.79 -13.02
C PRO A 179 10.15 15.40 -12.19
N SER A 180 9.52 16.40 -11.58
CA SER A 180 8.24 16.26 -10.88
C SER A 180 7.28 17.29 -11.43
N ALA A 181 6.04 16.87 -11.72
CA ALA A 181 4.98 17.77 -12.18
C ALA A 181 4.53 18.76 -11.09
N ASP A 182 4.79 18.46 -9.82
CA ASP A 182 4.32 19.25 -8.69
C ASP A 182 5.34 20.33 -8.28
N TYR A 183 4.87 21.58 -8.14
CA TYR A 183 5.69 22.66 -7.58
C TYR A 183 5.95 22.48 -6.06
N TYR A 184 4.97 21.93 -5.35
CA TYR A 184 5.10 21.46 -3.97
C TYR A 184 4.48 20.08 -3.83
N LYS A 185 5.17 19.17 -3.16
CA LYS A 185 4.63 17.84 -2.81
C LYS A 185 4.36 17.77 -1.31
N ALA A 186 3.09 17.65 -0.93
CA ALA A 186 2.70 17.45 0.46
C ALA A 186 2.97 16.00 0.89
N ILE A 187 3.67 15.81 2.01
CA ILE A 187 4.04 14.49 2.54
C ILE A 187 3.62 14.45 4.01
N GLN A 188 2.83 13.43 4.38
CA GLN A 188 2.51 13.17 5.78
C GLN A 188 3.73 12.56 6.48
N LEU A 189 4.18 13.24 7.51
CA LEU A 189 5.27 12.84 8.36
C LEU A 189 4.66 12.08 9.55
N ARG A 190 4.56 10.76 9.42
CA ARG A 190 3.83 9.88 10.34
C ARG A 190 4.74 9.33 11.44
N THR A 191 4.34 9.38 12.70
CA THR A 191 5.16 8.88 13.83
C THR A 191 5.43 7.37 13.78
N ASN A 192 4.56 6.59 13.13
CA ASN A 192 4.66 5.13 13.05
C ASN A 192 5.43 4.60 11.84
N TRP A 193 5.80 5.44 10.86
CA TRP A 193 6.45 5.00 9.62
C TRP A 193 7.57 5.95 9.15
N PRO A 194 8.72 5.42 8.68
CA PRO A 194 9.74 6.24 8.04
C PRO A 194 9.16 7.03 6.86
N THR A 195 9.62 8.27 6.69
CA THR A 195 9.15 9.17 5.63
C THR A 195 10.24 9.41 4.61
N VAL A 196 9.93 9.19 3.33
CA VAL A 196 10.88 9.38 2.21
C VAL A 196 10.60 10.70 1.49
N LEU A 197 11.65 11.49 1.25
CA LEU A 197 11.64 12.67 0.39
C LEU A 197 12.20 12.27 -0.98
N PRO A 198 11.35 12.08 -2.00
CA PRO A 198 11.71 11.43 -3.26
C PRO A 198 12.44 12.38 -4.22
N CYS A 199 13.61 12.87 -3.84
CA CYS A 199 14.46 13.72 -4.69
C CYS A 199 15.54 12.88 -5.37
N GLN A 200 15.09 11.98 -6.25
CA GLN A 200 15.97 11.11 -7.02
C GLN A 200 16.77 11.92 -8.03
N VAL A 201 18.02 11.54 -8.24
CA VAL A 201 18.93 12.20 -9.18
C VAL A 201 19.10 11.38 -10.45
N THR A 202 19.31 12.06 -11.56
CA THR A 202 19.56 11.46 -12.88
C THR A 202 20.97 10.88 -13.01
N SER A 203 21.89 11.27 -12.12
CA SER A 203 23.27 10.81 -12.11
C SER A 203 23.71 10.39 -10.70
N PRO A 204 24.32 9.20 -10.53
CA PRO A 204 24.78 8.74 -9.23
C PRO A 204 26.01 9.50 -8.72
N LEU A 205 26.63 10.32 -9.58
CA LEU A 205 27.79 11.14 -9.25
C LEU A 205 27.41 12.49 -8.63
N ALA A 206 26.12 12.86 -8.67
CA ALA A 206 25.65 14.13 -8.12
C ALA A 206 25.77 14.13 -6.59
N LYS A 207 26.37 15.19 -6.04
CA LYS A 207 26.39 15.42 -4.59
C LYS A 207 25.09 16.07 -4.17
N VAL A 208 24.33 15.40 -3.29
CA VAL A 208 23.01 15.86 -2.82
C VAL A 208 23.05 16.24 -1.34
N THR A 209 22.41 17.34 -1.00
CA THR A 209 22.25 17.85 0.37
C THR A 209 20.78 18.18 0.63
N LEU A 210 20.34 18.11 1.89
CA LEU A 210 18.98 18.42 2.29
C LEU A 210 18.93 19.80 2.92
N HIS A 211 17.98 20.64 2.50
CA HIS A 211 17.84 22.02 2.95
C HIS A 211 16.42 22.26 3.47
N ARG A 212 16.31 23.20 4.40
CA ARG A 212 15.06 23.72 4.94
C ARG A 212 14.88 25.16 4.49
N GLU A 213 13.63 25.52 4.19
CA GLU A 213 13.29 26.88 3.75
C GLU A 213 13.20 27.88 4.91
N PHE A 214 12.64 27.46 6.06
CA PHE A 214 12.39 28.34 7.21
C PHE A 214 12.78 27.70 8.55
N PRO A 215 13.77 28.23 9.30
CA PRO A 215 14.79 29.16 8.80
C PRO A 215 15.67 28.49 7.72
N PRO A 216 16.24 29.24 6.77
CA PRO A 216 17.12 28.70 5.74
C PRO A 216 18.35 28.03 6.35
N MET A 217 18.47 26.71 6.21
CA MET A 217 19.57 25.95 6.79
C MET A 217 19.74 24.60 6.08
N GLU A 218 20.99 24.14 5.98
CA GLU A 218 21.28 22.76 5.61
C GLU A 218 20.91 21.82 6.76
N VAL A 219 20.08 20.82 6.46
CA VAL A 219 19.65 19.82 7.43
C VAL A 219 20.76 18.78 7.60
N LYS A 220 21.15 18.52 8.84
CA LYS A 220 22.17 17.53 9.16
C LYS A 220 21.68 16.11 8.79
N VAL A 221 22.49 15.40 8.00
CA VAL A 221 22.24 14.01 7.60
C VAL A 221 23.28 13.14 8.29
N ASP A 222 22.88 12.40 9.32
CA ASP A 222 23.77 11.62 10.19
C ASP A 222 23.76 10.11 9.90
N GLY A 223 22.89 9.66 8.99
CA GLY A 223 22.69 8.25 8.65
C GLY A 223 21.83 7.47 9.65
N ARG A 224 21.43 8.06 10.78
CA ARG A 224 20.65 7.41 11.84
C ARG A 224 19.25 7.97 11.96
N GLU A 225 19.12 9.30 12.06
CA GLU A 225 17.84 10.00 12.08
C GLU A 225 17.37 10.28 10.65
N ILE A 226 18.31 10.78 9.82
CA ILE A 226 18.09 11.03 8.40
C ILE A 226 19.22 10.36 7.63
N SER A 227 18.87 9.52 6.65
CA SER A 227 19.83 8.93 5.72
C SER A 227 19.54 9.34 4.29
N PHE A 228 20.55 9.25 3.43
CA PHE A 228 20.43 9.46 2.00
C PHE A 228 20.67 8.17 1.23
N ASP A 229 19.81 7.90 0.27
CA ASP A 229 19.94 6.82 -0.71
C ASP A 229 19.80 7.46 -2.10
N VAL A 230 20.80 7.29 -2.96
CA VAL A 230 20.84 7.93 -4.28
C VAL A 230 19.69 7.49 -5.20
N GLN A 231 19.11 6.31 -4.98
CA GLN A 231 17.99 5.76 -5.76
C GLN A 231 16.62 6.20 -5.24
N LYS A 232 16.54 6.69 -3.99
CA LYS A 232 15.26 6.99 -3.31
C LYS A 232 15.13 8.43 -2.86
N GLY A 233 16.23 9.08 -2.50
CA GLY A 233 16.29 10.37 -1.84
C GLY A 233 16.59 10.28 -0.34
N PHE A 234 16.07 11.22 0.46
CA PHE A 234 16.29 11.23 1.91
C PHE A 234 15.20 10.44 2.64
N THR A 235 15.59 9.68 3.66
CA THR A 235 14.66 8.97 4.55
C THR A 235 14.79 9.50 5.97
N ILE A 236 13.68 9.99 6.52
CA ILE A 236 13.53 10.33 7.94
C ILE A 236 13.04 9.07 8.65
N HIS A 237 13.92 8.41 9.41
CA HIS A 237 13.64 7.10 10.03
C HIS A 237 12.69 7.19 11.21
N ARG A 238 12.80 8.27 11.99
CA ARG A 238 11.96 8.53 13.16
C ARG A 238 11.37 9.93 13.06
N PRO A 239 10.22 10.06 12.37
CA PRO A 239 9.49 11.31 12.29
C PRO A 239 9.25 11.99 13.64
N LYS A 240 9.45 13.30 13.67
CA LYS A 240 9.33 14.16 14.86
C LYS A 240 8.79 15.51 14.40
N GLN A 241 8.14 16.23 15.30
CA GLN A 241 7.55 17.53 14.98
C GLN A 241 8.58 18.53 14.42
N ASN A 242 9.83 18.52 14.90
CA ASN A 242 10.90 19.40 14.43
C ASN A 242 11.37 19.10 12.99
N HIS A 243 10.98 17.98 12.39
CA HIS A 243 11.25 17.66 10.99
C HIS A 243 10.20 18.27 10.03
N ALA A 244 9.04 18.69 10.55
CA ALA A 244 7.97 19.29 9.75
C ALA A 244 8.40 20.60 9.07
N GLY A 245 7.64 21.01 8.05
CA GLY A 245 7.87 22.23 7.28
C GLY A 245 8.32 21.97 5.84
N SER A 246 8.81 23.04 5.19
CA SER A 246 9.26 23.01 3.79
C SER A 246 10.73 22.58 3.70
N LEU A 247 10.97 21.40 3.12
CA LEU A 247 12.29 20.85 2.86
C LEU A 247 12.49 20.66 1.34
N TYR A 248 13.73 20.77 0.88
CA TYR A 248 14.08 20.52 -0.52
C TYR A 248 15.51 20.00 -0.63
N CYS A 249 15.80 19.29 -1.70
CA CYS A 249 17.12 18.76 -1.96
C CYS A 249 17.89 19.72 -2.87
N VAL A 250 19.19 19.81 -2.67
CA VAL A 250 20.10 20.55 -3.54
C VAL A 250 21.15 19.59 -4.06
N ALA A 251 21.18 19.41 -5.38
CA ALA A 251 22.16 18.58 -6.07
C ALA A 251 23.22 19.46 -6.75
N SER A 252 24.45 18.95 -6.81
CA SER A 252 25.55 19.59 -7.53
C SER A 252 26.40 18.55 -8.25
N LEU A 253 26.71 18.82 -9.53
CA LEU A 253 27.58 18.00 -10.37
C LEU A 253 28.33 18.91 -11.35
N GLY A 254 29.65 18.97 -11.21
CA GLY A 254 30.45 19.96 -11.95
C GLY A 254 30.00 21.39 -11.61
N ASN A 255 29.63 22.16 -12.64
CA ASN A 255 29.15 23.54 -12.50
C ASN A 255 27.63 23.65 -12.35
N LEU A 256 26.90 22.54 -12.54
CA LEU A 256 25.45 22.54 -12.43
C LEU A 256 25.05 22.37 -10.97
N ARG A 257 24.18 23.26 -10.49
CA ARG A 257 23.58 23.21 -9.15
C ARG A 257 22.10 23.50 -9.28
N GLN A 258 21.28 22.57 -8.80
CA GLN A 258 19.82 22.66 -8.92
C GLN A 258 19.16 22.28 -7.59
N SER A 259 17.94 22.78 -7.42
CA SER A 259 17.07 22.41 -6.31
C SER A 259 15.96 21.52 -6.83
N SER A 260 15.55 20.54 -6.03
CA SER A 260 14.37 19.71 -6.32
C SER A 260 13.08 20.52 -6.15
N THR A 261 11.95 19.89 -6.47
CA THR A 261 10.65 20.32 -5.92
C THR A 261 10.71 20.41 -4.39
N LYS A 262 9.88 21.28 -3.82
CA LYS A 262 9.80 21.46 -2.38
C LYS A 262 8.80 20.47 -1.78
N TYR A 263 9.19 19.85 -0.67
CA TYR A 263 8.38 18.91 0.07
C TYR A 263 7.81 19.59 1.32
N MET A 264 6.48 19.65 1.41
CA MET A 264 5.78 20.18 2.58
C MET A 264 5.46 19.03 3.53
N LEU A 265 6.26 18.89 4.59
CA LEU A 265 6.10 17.82 5.58
C LEU A 265 5.11 18.23 6.66
N ILE A 266 4.00 17.51 6.73
CA ILE A 266 2.92 17.73 7.71
C ILE A 266 3.02 16.65 8.78
N TYR A 267 3.40 17.04 10.00
CA TYR A 267 3.50 16.10 11.11
C TYR A 267 2.12 15.59 11.52
N VAL A 268 1.97 14.27 11.54
CA VAL A 268 0.75 13.60 11.99
C VAL A 268 1.15 12.56 13.03
N ASN A 269 0.63 12.73 14.24
CA ASN A 269 0.84 11.75 15.29
C ASN A 269 -0.11 10.56 15.07
N TYR A 270 0.44 9.44 14.62
CA TYR A 270 -0.26 8.18 14.50
C TYR A 270 -0.21 7.43 15.85
N PRO A 271 -1.36 7.18 16.48
CA PRO A 271 -1.41 6.41 17.72
C PRO A 271 -0.99 4.96 17.48
N ALA A 272 -0.52 4.27 18.51
CA ALA A 272 -0.11 2.87 18.41
C ALA A 272 -1.29 1.88 18.35
N ALA A 273 -2.48 2.30 18.78
CA ALA A 273 -3.67 1.46 18.84
C ALA A 273 -4.97 2.29 18.82
N PRO A 274 -6.12 1.65 18.53
CA PRO A 274 -7.43 2.25 18.73
C PRO A 274 -7.66 2.69 20.19
N PRO A 275 -8.52 3.70 20.44
CA PRO A 275 -8.80 4.19 21.79
C PRO A 275 -9.43 3.10 22.67
N SER A 276 -9.21 3.15 23.98
CA SER A 276 -9.88 2.27 24.95
C SER A 276 -10.84 3.09 25.81
N PRO A 277 -12.10 3.27 25.39
CA PRO A 277 -13.06 4.08 26.13
C PRO A 277 -13.52 3.37 27.41
N ALA A 278 -13.64 4.14 28.48
CA ALA A 278 -14.32 3.75 29.71
C ALA A 278 -15.55 4.65 29.90
N ILE A 279 -16.70 4.04 30.11
CA ILE A 279 -17.98 4.74 30.25
C ILE A 279 -18.53 4.60 31.66
N GLN A 280 -19.07 5.70 32.20
CA GLN A 280 -19.65 5.75 33.53
C GLN A 280 -20.87 6.67 33.55
N ALA A 281 -22.01 6.17 34.02
CA ALA A 281 -23.19 6.96 34.31
C ALA A 281 -23.06 7.63 35.70
N SER A 282 -23.68 8.80 35.89
CA SER A 282 -23.77 9.45 37.20
C SER A 282 -24.56 8.62 38.22
N SER A 283 -25.48 7.77 37.75
CA SER A 283 -26.14 6.71 38.50
C SER A 283 -26.71 5.66 37.56
N ASP A 284 -26.64 4.38 37.94
CA ASP A 284 -27.26 3.27 37.20
C ASP A 284 -28.79 3.28 37.30
N THR A 285 -29.34 4.03 38.25
CA THR A 285 -30.78 4.14 38.44
C THR A 285 -31.17 5.57 38.81
N VAL A 286 -32.07 6.17 38.03
CA VAL A 286 -32.42 7.58 38.15
C VAL A 286 -33.94 7.74 38.14
N ALA A 287 -34.49 8.62 38.98
CA ALA A 287 -35.93 8.88 39.01
C ALA A 287 -36.37 9.70 37.78
N VAL A 288 -37.62 9.51 37.35
CA VAL A 288 -38.24 10.32 36.29
C VAL A 288 -38.13 11.82 36.62
N GLY A 289 -37.77 12.63 35.63
CA GLY A 289 -37.62 14.08 35.74
C GLY A 289 -36.27 14.57 36.30
N GLN A 290 -35.39 13.67 36.76
CA GLN A 290 -34.03 14.02 37.15
C GLN A 290 -33.08 14.03 35.93
N ASN A 291 -31.91 14.65 36.09
CA ASN A 291 -30.90 14.73 35.03
C ASN A 291 -29.89 13.59 35.17
N LEU A 292 -29.42 13.08 34.03
CA LEU A 292 -28.38 12.05 33.93
C LEU A 292 -27.19 12.60 33.18
N GLN A 293 -25.99 12.29 33.68
CA GLN A 293 -24.74 12.51 32.97
C GLN A 293 -24.09 11.17 32.67
N VAL A 294 -23.69 10.94 31.43
CA VAL A 294 -22.94 9.74 31.05
C VAL A 294 -21.58 10.20 30.53
N THR A 295 -20.53 9.87 31.27
CA THR A 295 -19.16 10.27 30.95
C THR A 295 -18.45 9.13 30.24
N CYS A 296 -17.89 9.42 29.07
CA CYS A 296 -16.97 8.54 28.37
C CYS A 296 -15.56 9.12 28.43
N THR A 297 -14.59 8.32 28.85
CA THR A 297 -13.21 8.75 29.07
C THR A 297 -12.26 7.87 28.28
N VAL A 298 -11.33 8.48 27.57
CA VAL A 298 -10.19 7.83 26.94
C VAL A 298 -8.92 8.40 27.55
N ILE A 299 -8.02 7.53 27.99
CA ILE A 299 -6.66 7.91 28.42
C ILE A 299 -5.69 7.30 27.41
N GLY A 300 -4.93 8.16 26.72
CA GLY A 300 -4.12 7.76 25.57
C GLY A 300 -2.77 8.46 25.51
N GLU A 301 -2.14 8.35 24.34
CA GLU A 301 -0.93 9.10 23.99
C GLU A 301 -1.25 10.60 23.85
N GLN A 302 -0.24 11.45 24.00
CA GLN A 302 -0.39 12.90 23.82
C GLN A 302 -0.56 13.26 22.35
N ASP A 303 -1.23 14.38 22.09
CA ASP A 303 -1.43 14.93 20.74
C ASP A 303 -2.13 13.96 19.78
N VAL A 304 -2.94 13.04 20.33
CA VAL A 304 -3.81 12.14 19.58
C VAL A 304 -5.23 12.68 19.61
N VAL A 305 -5.79 12.92 18.43
CA VAL A 305 -7.19 13.31 18.27
C VAL A 305 -8.06 12.05 18.45
N VAL A 306 -9.13 12.20 19.23
CA VAL A 306 -10.12 11.15 19.46
C VAL A 306 -11.50 11.73 19.20
N ASP A 307 -12.21 11.12 18.26
CA ASP A 307 -13.57 11.50 17.91
C ASP A 307 -14.55 10.59 18.65
N PHE A 308 -15.63 11.17 19.18
CA PHE A 308 -16.64 10.44 19.93
C PHE A 308 -17.99 10.41 19.22
N THR A 309 -18.62 9.25 19.26
CA THR A 309 -20.00 9.04 18.79
C THR A 309 -20.83 8.40 19.90
N TRP A 310 -22.08 8.84 20.03
CA TRP A 310 -23.02 8.36 21.05
C TRP A 310 -24.21 7.64 20.42
N GLU A 311 -24.56 6.48 20.97
CA GLU A 311 -25.87 5.84 20.77
C GLU A 311 -26.59 5.78 22.11
N TYR A 312 -27.84 6.24 22.15
CA TYR A 312 -28.60 6.31 23.39
C TYR A 312 -30.12 6.18 23.14
N PRO A 313 -30.91 5.72 24.13
CA PRO A 313 -32.32 5.38 23.91
C PRO A 313 -33.18 6.55 23.39
N GLY A 314 -32.96 7.75 23.95
CA GLY A 314 -33.68 8.98 23.58
C GLY A 314 -33.54 9.38 22.10
N GLN A 315 -32.52 8.87 21.39
CA GLN A 315 -32.35 9.11 19.96
C GLN A 315 -33.53 8.57 19.14
N LYS A 316 -34.18 7.48 19.58
CA LYS A 316 -35.32 6.85 18.88
C LYS A 316 -36.56 7.76 18.80
N ILE A 317 -36.67 8.71 19.72
CA ILE A 317 -37.76 9.70 19.74
C ILE A 317 -37.28 11.09 19.30
N GLY A 318 -36.10 11.17 18.68
CA GLY A 318 -35.55 12.41 18.13
C GLY A 318 -35.05 13.41 19.18
N ARG A 319 -34.68 12.96 20.40
CA ARG A 319 -33.98 13.85 21.34
C ARG A 319 -32.63 14.25 20.73
N PRO A 320 -32.24 15.53 20.77
CA PRO A 320 -30.95 15.98 20.27
C PRO A 320 -29.81 15.51 21.18
N LEU A 321 -28.63 15.30 20.57
CA LEU A 321 -27.41 15.02 21.30
C LEU A 321 -26.90 16.32 21.95
N TYR A 322 -26.71 16.29 23.27
CA TYR A 322 -26.06 17.37 24.01
C TYR A 322 -24.83 16.79 24.72
N SER A 323 -23.65 17.09 24.21
CA SER A 323 -22.37 16.61 24.76
C SER A 323 -21.42 17.76 25.11
N GLN A 324 -20.56 17.52 26.10
CA GLN A 324 -19.47 18.41 26.47
C GLN A 324 -18.16 17.65 26.42
N ASP A 325 -17.22 18.15 25.62
CA ASP A 325 -15.94 17.50 25.40
C ASP A 325 -14.82 18.26 26.13
N SER A 326 -13.84 17.54 26.66
CA SER A 326 -12.68 18.12 27.32
C SER A 326 -11.42 17.30 27.10
N VAL A 327 -10.28 18.00 27.05
CA VAL A 327 -8.95 17.41 26.90
C VAL A 327 -8.07 17.94 28.02
N GLN A 328 -7.40 17.04 28.73
CA GLN A 328 -6.49 17.38 29.81
C GLN A 328 -5.25 16.49 29.78
N THR A 329 -4.09 17.05 30.12
CA THR A 329 -2.89 16.24 30.39
C THR A 329 -2.97 15.69 31.80
N VAL A 330 -2.76 14.39 31.95
CA VAL A 330 -2.77 13.67 33.24
C VAL A 330 -1.51 12.86 33.40
N GLN A 331 -1.03 12.68 34.62
CA GLN A 331 0.11 11.81 34.91
C GLN A 331 -0.39 10.42 35.28
N VAL A 332 -0.06 9.41 34.47
CA VAL A 332 -0.43 8.00 34.68
C VAL A 332 0.85 7.18 34.62
N ASP A 333 1.12 6.38 35.66
CA ASP A 333 2.34 5.55 35.78
C ASP A 333 3.64 6.36 35.62
N GLY A 334 3.65 7.60 36.10
CA GLY A 334 4.80 8.51 36.00
C GLY A 334 5.01 9.13 34.60
N GLN A 335 4.14 8.84 33.63
CA GLN A 335 4.18 9.42 32.28
C GLN A 335 3.04 10.40 32.05
N ASN A 336 3.31 11.46 31.28
CA ASN A 336 2.28 12.37 30.83
C ASN A 336 1.44 11.71 29.74
N ARG A 337 0.13 11.59 29.96
CA ARG A 337 -0.87 11.04 29.05
C ARG A 337 -1.96 12.06 28.77
N GLN A 338 -2.71 11.87 27.70
CA GLN A 338 -3.86 12.71 27.40
C GLN A 338 -5.13 12.01 27.87
N ARG A 339 -5.94 12.70 28.68
CA ARG A 339 -7.29 12.30 29.04
C ARG A 339 -8.26 13.12 28.19
N THR A 340 -8.95 12.44 27.28
CA THR A 340 -10.03 13.02 26.47
C THR A 340 -11.35 12.49 27.02
N GLN A 341 -12.30 13.38 27.30
CA GLN A 341 -13.62 13.01 27.82
C GLN A 341 -14.72 13.64 26.98
N THR A 342 -15.81 12.91 26.80
CA THR A 342 -17.10 13.43 26.32
C THR A 342 -18.17 13.09 27.35
N ILE A 343 -19.01 14.05 27.69
CA ILE A 343 -20.09 13.89 28.68
C ILE A 343 -21.41 14.11 27.98
N LEU A 344 -22.22 13.04 27.85
CA LEU A 344 -23.59 13.13 27.39
C LEU A 344 -24.48 13.63 28.53
N LEU A 345 -25.26 14.68 28.27
CA LEU A 345 -26.20 15.28 29.21
C LEU A 345 -27.64 14.94 28.77
N VAL A 346 -28.38 14.28 29.66
CA VAL A 346 -29.79 13.94 29.44
C VAL A 346 -30.62 14.61 30.54
N ASP A 347 -31.22 15.73 30.21
CA ASP A 347 -32.10 16.46 31.13
C ASP A 347 -33.49 15.84 31.18
N GLU A 348 -34.17 15.93 32.32
CA GLU A 348 -35.55 15.47 32.50
C GLU A 348 -35.78 14.04 31.94
N LEU A 349 -35.16 13.06 32.59
CA LEU A 349 -35.26 11.65 32.20
C LEU A 349 -36.71 11.18 32.14
N ARG A 350 -37.03 10.44 31.08
CA ARG A 350 -38.32 9.80 30.84
C ARG A 350 -38.13 8.29 30.78
N GLU A 351 -39.22 7.53 30.88
CA GLU A 351 -39.16 6.06 30.75
C GLU A 351 -38.53 5.60 29.43
N VAL A 352 -38.69 6.37 28.35
CA VAL A 352 -38.09 6.10 27.03
C VAL A 352 -36.56 6.25 27.00
N ASP A 353 -35.98 6.96 27.97
CA ASP A 353 -34.54 7.13 28.10
C ASP A 353 -33.88 5.94 28.83
N GLN A 354 -34.68 5.02 29.37
CA GLN A 354 -34.17 3.77 29.94
C GLN A 354 -33.52 2.90 28.87
N GLY A 355 -32.30 2.41 29.15
CA GLY A 355 -31.64 1.45 28.28
C GLY A 355 -30.13 1.57 28.30
N THR A 356 -29.51 1.05 27.23
CA THR A 356 -28.07 1.04 27.05
C THR A 356 -27.61 2.33 26.35
N TYR A 357 -26.61 2.96 26.95
CA TYR A 357 -25.86 4.08 26.41
C TYR A 357 -24.53 3.54 25.91
N ILE A 358 -24.17 3.86 24.66
CA ILE A 358 -22.94 3.39 24.02
C ILE A 358 -22.15 4.62 23.59
N CYS A 359 -20.88 4.67 23.99
CA CYS A 359 -19.89 5.62 23.52
C CYS A 359 -18.90 4.89 22.63
N THR A 360 -18.74 5.34 21.39
CA THR A 360 -17.72 4.88 20.46
C THR A 360 -16.64 5.95 20.35
N ALA A 361 -15.39 5.58 20.60
CA ALA A 361 -14.23 6.43 20.48
C ALA A 361 -13.38 5.97 19.29
N GLU A 362 -12.99 6.89 18.41
CA GLU A 362 -12.29 6.63 17.15
C GLU A 362 -11.02 7.46 17.03
N ASN A 363 -9.96 6.85 16.48
CA ASN A 363 -8.75 7.54 16.04
C ASN A 363 -8.27 6.95 14.70
N LEU A 364 -7.08 7.37 14.23
CA LEU A 364 -6.51 6.92 12.95
C LEU A 364 -6.26 5.41 12.83
N GLU A 365 -6.20 4.66 13.93
CA GLU A 365 -6.02 3.19 13.94
C GLU A 365 -7.35 2.44 14.06
N GLY A 366 -8.46 3.14 14.25
CA GLY A 366 -9.82 2.57 14.28
C GLY A 366 -10.61 2.99 15.52
N SER A 367 -11.69 2.27 15.77
CA SER A 367 -12.66 2.60 16.82
C SER A 367 -12.89 1.46 17.82
N ARG A 368 -13.27 1.83 19.04
CA ARG A 368 -13.80 0.92 20.05
C ARG A 368 -15.00 1.56 20.75
N SER A 369 -15.86 0.71 21.29
CA SER A 369 -17.06 1.14 22.00
C SER A 369 -17.07 0.63 23.43
N ALA A 370 -17.65 1.41 24.33
CA ALA A 370 -17.99 1.01 25.68
C ALA A 370 -19.46 1.34 25.95
N SER A 371 -20.11 0.53 26.79
CA SER A 371 -21.54 0.71 27.10
C SER A 371 -21.83 0.65 28.60
N THR A 372 -22.88 1.35 29.00
CA THR A 372 -23.49 1.27 30.34
C THR A 372 -25.01 1.26 30.22
N SER A 373 -25.71 0.74 31.23
CA SER A 373 -27.17 0.63 31.23
C SER A 373 -27.77 1.43 32.37
N VAL A 374 -28.74 2.30 32.07
CA VAL A 374 -29.43 3.12 33.07
C VAL A 374 -30.89 2.69 33.18
N LYS A 375 -31.36 2.53 34.42
CA LYS A 375 -32.77 2.25 34.76
C LYS A 375 -33.48 3.52 35.20
N VAL A 376 -34.74 3.67 34.80
CA VAL A 376 -35.56 4.82 35.21
C VAL A 376 -36.58 4.37 36.24
N GLN A 377 -36.56 4.97 37.44
CA GLN A 377 -37.54 4.71 38.48
C GLN A 377 -38.76 5.61 38.28
N SER A 378 -39.90 4.99 37.99
CA SER A 378 -41.19 5.65 38.07
C SER A 378 -41.55 5.94 39.54
N ALA A 379 -42.19 7.07 39.79
CA ALA A 379 -42.71 7.39 41.12
C ALA A 379 -43.75 6.32 41.50
N ARG A 380 -43.54 5.61 42.63
CA ARG A 380 -44.53 4.66 43.15
C ARG A 380 -45.85 5.39 43.35
N THR A 381 -46.87 5.03 42.57
CA THR A 381 -48.26 5.36 42.89
C THR A 381 -48.61 4.59 44.16
N ASN A 382 -48.70 5.29 45.29
CA ASN A 382 -49.26 4.74 46.52
C ASN A 382 -50.75 4.42 46.26
N THR A 383 -51.05 3.20 45.82
CA THR A 383 -52.40 2.67 45.81
C THR A 383 -52.84 2.46 47.26
N LYS A 384 -53.57 3.44 47.79
CA LYS A 384 -54.29 3.35 49.06
C LYS A 384 -55.21 2.11 49.00
N PRO A 385 -55.14 1.16 49.94
CA PRO A 385 -56.07 0.03 49.94
C PRO A 385 -57.48 0.55 50.21
N LYS A 386 -58.43 0.21 49.33
CA LYS A 386 -59.87 0.38 49.62
C LYS A 386 -60.18 -0.45 50.87
N LYS A 387 -60.63 0.23 51.93
CA LYS A 387 -61.15 -0.42 53.14
C LYS A 387 -62.41 -1.23 52.77
N PRO A 388 -62.64 -2.36 53.46
CA PRO A 388 -63.62 -3.38 53.08
C PRO A 388 -65.07 -2.90 53.19
#